data_AF-U4QWM4-F1
#
_entry.id   AF-U4QWM4-F1
#
_cell.length_a   1.000
_cell.length_b   1.000
_cell.length_c   1.000
_cell.angle_alpha   90.00
_cell.angle_beta   90.00
_cell.angle_gamma   90.00
#
_symmetry.space_group_name_H-M   'P 1'
#
loop_
_entity.id
_entity.type
_entity.pdbx_description
1 polymer ?
#
loop_
_entity_poly.entity_id
_entity_poly.type
_entity_poly.pdbx_seq_one_letter_code
_entity_poly.pdbx_strand_id
1 'polypeptide(L)' 'MPIVSIILVLTFSTILCFFEIPQMVNSKSYRDLWAFCILLALGVIMAILRSLNVKISNPSDWVAWVFSPFSDLLKN' A
#
# COMPACT_ATOMS: atom_id res chain seq x y z
N MET A 1 16.32 -1.69 -9.34
CA MET A 1 16.57 -3.03 -8.76
C MET A 1 15.54 -3.30 -7.68
N PRO A 2 14.75 -4.38 -7.78
CA PRO A 2 13.65 -4.65 -6.85
C PRO A 2 14.10 -4.71 -5.37
N ILE A 3 15.32 -5.17 -5.15
CA ILE A 3 15.96 -5.32 -3.84
C ILE A 3 16.11 -3.96 -3.11
N VAL A 4 16.49 -2.90 -3.84
CA VAL A 4 16.69 -1.57 -3.24
C VAL A 4 15.36 -1.00 -2.72
N SER A 5 14.28 -1.18 -3.49
CA SER A 5 12.95 -0.73 -3.09
C SER A 5 12.43 -1.47 -1.86
N ILE A 6 12.68 -2.79 -1.77
CA ILE A 6 12.28 -3.60 -0.61
C ILE A 6 13.03 -3.15 0.64
N ILE A 7 14.34 -2.96 0.56
CA ILE A 7 15.16 -2.49 1.69
C ILE A 7 14.65 -1.13 2.19
N LEU A 8 14.43 -0.19 1.28
CA LEU A 8 13.95 1.15 1.64
C LEU A 8 12.60 1.10 2.37
N VAL A 9 11.65 0.31 1.86
CA VAL A 9 10.32 0.14 2.48
C VAL A 9 10.44 -0.50 3.86
N LEU A 10 11.29 -1.52 4.00
CA LEU A 10 11.48 -2.20 5.29
C LEU A 10 12.12 -1.26 6.33
N THR A 11 13.12 -0.49 5.93
CA THR A 11 13.77 0.50 6.79
C THR A 11 12.77 1.58 7.21
N PHE A 12 12.00 2.13 6.28
CA PHE A 12 11.02 3.18 6.58
C PHE A 12 9.90 2.66 7.50
N SER A 13 9.37 1.47 7.21
CA SER A 13 8.38 0.79 8.04
C SER A 13 8.89 0.52 9.45
N THR A 14 10.18 0.17 9.61
CA THR A 14 10.78 -0.06 10.93
C THR A 14 10.87 1.23 11.74
N ILE A 15 11.27 2.34 11.10
CA ILE A 15 11.36 3.65 11.74
C ILE A 15 9.96 4.12 12.17
N LEU A 16 8.96 3.99 11.31
CA LEU A 16 7.55 4.30 11.64
C LEU A 16 7.07 3.51 12.86
N CYS A 17 7.23 2.18 12.83
CA CYS A 17 6.90 1.33 13.98
C CYS A 17 7.58 1.79 15.27
N PHE A 18 8.85 2.17 15.21
CA PHE A 18 9.60 2.60 16.38
C PHE A 18 9.08 3.89 17.00
N PHE A 19 8.48 4.79 16.21
CA PHE A 19 7.89 6.03 16.73
C PHE A 19 6.41 5.86 17.11
N GLU A 20 5.60 5.24 16.25
CA GLU A 20 4.14 5.17 16.43
C GLU A 20 3.70 4.10 17.42
N ILE A 21 4.36 2.93 17.47
CA ILE A 21 3.98 1.87 18.41
C ILE A 21 4.12 2.33 19.87
N PRO A 22 5.25 2.88 20.35
CA PRO A 22 5.36 3.29 21.75
C PRO A 22 4.41 4.43 22.09
N GLN A 23 4.18 5.38 21.17
CA GLN A 23 3.20 6.45 21.37
C GLN A 23 1.79 5.90 21.60
N MET A 24 1.40 4.89 20.83
CA MET A 24 0.05 4.32 20.84
C MET A 24 -0.18 3.30 21.96
N VAL A 25 0.88 2.58 22.36
CA VAL A 25 0.87 1.75 23.59
C VAL A 25 0.74 2.64 24.82
N ASN A 26 1.46 3.76 24.89
CA ASN A 26 1.36 4.71 26.00
C ASN A 26 -0.03 5.37 26.09
N SER A 27 -0.70 5.61 24.97
CA SER A 27 -2.06 6.15 24.94
C SER A 27 -3.16 5.08 25.17
N LYS A 28 -2.80 3.82 25.47
CA LYS A 28 -3.72 2.66 25.60
C LYS A 28 -4.69 2.49 24.42
N SER A 29 -4.37 3.05 23.26
CA SER A 29 -5.25 3.05 22.08
C SER A 29 -4.99 1.81 21.22
N TYR A 30 -5.37 0.64 21.74
CA TYR A 30 -5.15 -0.65 21.07
C TYR A 30 -5.91 -0.79 19.74
N ARG A 31 -7.04 -0.09 19.59
CA ARG A 31 -7.80 -0.07 18.34
C ARG A 31 -7.03 0.61 17.21
N ASP A 32 -6.37 1.71 17.55
CA ASP A 32 -5.57 2.47 16.59
C ASP A 32 -4.31 1.69 16.21
N LEU A 33 -3.76 0.93 17.18
CA LEU A 33 -2.62 0.04 16.94
C LEU A 33 -2.95 -1.04 15.92
N TRP A 34 -4.12 -1.64 16.04
CA TRP A 34 -4.60 -2.62 15.06
C TRP A 34 -4.78 -2.00 13.67
N ALA A 35 -5.38 -0.81 13.57
CA ALA A 35 -5.55 -0.11 12.29
C ALA A 35 -4.20 0.24 11.64
N PHE A 36 -3.25 0.76 12.41
CA PHE A 36 -1.89 1.05 11.96
C PHE A 36 -1.20 -0.21 11.43
N CYS A 37 -1.23 -1.31 12.18
CA CYS A 37 -0.58 -2.55 11.79
C CYS A 37 -1.16 -3.12 10.48
N ILE A 38 -2.49 -3.07 10.33
CA ILE A 38 -3.17 -3.52 9.09
C ILE A 38 -2.76 -2.64 7.90
N LEU A 39 -2.81 -1.31 8.04
CA LEU A 39 -2.43 -0.40 6.96
C LEU A 39 -0.96 -0.55 6.56
N LEU A 40 -0.08 -0.65 7.56
CA LEU A 40 1.36 -0.83 7.35
C LEU A 40 1.64 -2.15 6.63
N ALA A 41 1.05 -3.25 7.10
CA ALA A 41 1.19 -4.55 6.47
C ALA A 41 0.70 -4.54 5.02
N LEU A 42 -0.47 -3.94 4.76
CA LEU A 42 -1.00 -3.78 3.40
C LEU A 42 -0.04 -2.99 2.50
N GLY A 43 0.50 -1.86 2.98
CA GLY A 43 1.45 -1.05 2.23
C GLY A 43 2.74 -1.81 1.90
N VAL A 44 3.30 -2.53 2.88
CA VAL A 44 4.51 -3.34 2.69
C VAL A 44 4.28 -4.49 1.71
N ILE A 45 3.17 -5.23 1.86
CA ILE A 45 2.79 -6.31 0.94
C ILE A 45 2.64 -5.77 -0.49
N MET A 46 1.90 -4.66 -0.66
CA MET A 46 1.74 -4.04 -1.98
C MET A 46 3.08 -3.61 -2.59
N ALA A 47 3.96 -3.01 -1.79
CA ALA A 47 5.27 -2.59 -2.26
C ALA A 47 6.14 -3.78 -2.70
N ILE A 48 6.11 -4.89 -1.94
CA ILE A 48 6.82 -6.13 -2.29
C ILE A 48 6.25 -6.73 -3.58
N LEU A 49 4.93 -6.88 -3.70
CA LEU A 49 4.29 -7.42 -4.90
C LEU A 49 4.64 -6.58 -6.15
N ARG A 50 4.59 -5.25 -6.02
CA ARG A 50 4.98 -4.32 -7.10
C ARG A 50 6.46 -4.48 -7.47
N SER A 51 7.32 -4.65 -6.48
CA SER A 51 8.76 -4.88 -6.68
C SER A 51 9.04 -6.20 -7.41
N LEU A 52 8.29 -7.26 -7.09
CA LEU A 52 8.36 -8.56 -7.76
C LEU A 52 7.79 -8.57 -9.18
N ASN A 53 7.38 -7.42 -9.72
CA ASN A 53 6.71 -7.31 -11.02
C ASN A 53 5.42 -8.16 -11.10
N VAL A 54 4.82 -8.50 -9.95
CA VAL A 54 3.49 -9.10 -9.94
C VAL A 54 2.56 -8.06 -10.52
N LYS A 55 1.89 -8.42 -11.63
CA LYS A 55 0.92 -7.59 -12.32
C LYS A 55 -0.32 -7.42 -11.44
N ILE A 56 -0.20 -6.59 -10.40
CA ILE A 56 -1.35 -5.99 -9.75
C ILE A 56 -1.98 -5.12 -10.83
N SER A 57 -3.21 -5.46 -11.22
CA SER A 57 -4.01 -4.59 -12.08
C SER A 57 -4.04 -3.23 -11.40
N ASN A 58 -3.47 -2.23 -12.05
CA ASN A 58 -3.38 -0.91 -11.44
C ASN A 58 -4.82 -0.41 -11.23
N PRO A 59 -5.13 0.38 -10.19
CA PRO A 59 -6.47 0.95 -10.04
C PRO A 59 -6.93 1.71 -11.29
N SER A 60 -5.98 2.23 -12.08
CA SER A 60 -6.26 2.83 -13.38
C SER A 60 -6.78 1.85 -14.42
N ASP A 61 -6.42 0.56 -14.40
CA ASP A 61 -7.00 -0.46 -15.29
C ASP A 61 -8.47 -0.70 -14.95
N TRP A 62 -8.80 -0.68 -13.66
CA TRP A 62 -10.20 -0.74 -13.22
C TRP A 62 -10.98 0.49 -13.64
N VAL A 63 -10.40 1.68 -13.47
CA VAL A 63 -10.99 2.92 -13.97
C VAL A 63 -11.14 2.84 -15.50
N ALA A 64 -10.13 2.41 -16.23
CA ALA A 64 -10.19 2.25 -17.68
C ALA A 64 -11.28 1.26 -18.10
N TRP A 65 -11.49 0.17 -17.37
CA TRP A 65 -12.59 -0.77 -17.62
C TRP A 65 -13.97 -0.13 -17.40
N VAL A 66 -14.15 0.64 -16.32
CA VAL A 66 -15.39 1.39 -16.05
C VAL A 66 -15.67 2.46 -17.10
N PHE A 67 -14.62 3.13 -17.61
CA PHE A 67 -14.73 4.19 -18.61
C PHE A 67 -14.65 3.69 -20.07
N SER A 68 -14.32 2.41 -20.29
CA SER A 68 -14.34 1.75 -21.60
C SER A 68 -15.68 1.92 -22.33
N PRO A 69 -16.86 1.68 -21.71
CA PRO A 69 -18.13 1.89 -22.40
C PRO A 69 -18.37 3.36 -22.77
N PHE A 70 -17.85 4.31 -21.98
CA PHE A 70 -17.97 5.75 -22.27
C PHE A 70 -17.08 6.20 -23.43
N SER A 71 -15.91 5.57 -23.56
CA SER A 71 -14.97 5.87 -24.64
C SER A 71 -15.40 5.27 -25.98
N ASP A 72 -16.06 4.11 -25.99
CA ASP A 72 -16.71 3.57 -27.20
C ASP A 72 -17.89 4.45 -27.66
N LEU A 73 -18.65 5.04 -26.73
CA LEU A 73 -19.75 5.96 -27.05
C LEU A 73 -19.28 7.30 -27.63
N LEU A 74 -18.07 7.76 -27.27
CA LEU A 74 -17.48 9.00 -27.81
C LEU A 74 -16.73 8.79 -29.12
N LYS A 75 -16.40 7.54 -29.46
CA LYS A 75 -15.66 7.18 -30.67
C LYS A 75 -16.56 6.88 -31.86
N ASN A 76 -17.87 6.76 -31.64
CA ASN A 76 -18.92 6.65 -32.66
C ASN A 76 -19.72 7.96 -32.75
#